data_AF-A0A150XYN7-F1
#
_entry.id   AF-A0A150XYN7-F1
#
_cell.length_a   1.000
_cell.length_b   1.000
_cell.length_c   1.000
_cell.angle_alpha   90.00
_cell.angle_beta   90.00
_cell.angle_gamma   90.00
#
_symmetry.space_group_name_H-M   'P 1'
#
loop_
_entity.id
_entity.type
_entity.pdbx_description
1 polymer ?
#
loop_
_entity_poly.entity_id
_entity_poly.type
_entity_poly.pdbx_seq_one_letter_code
_entity_poly.pdbx_strand_id
1 'polypeptide(L)'
;MFIRKLFKIGDKLKWLSLELLVVFIGVYLAFLFNAYSENKKISSENEKVLTSLKKETEEFRLSFPLQAQGMLANVRKWQAAYDSGNVVEYYDWRFLEPQYNDQVIEYAIALKGSEIVDFELYEALLQLNREIKQLEHAEKLMTETSNRFNNIPSDLSRNSDLYKAYKAQNLFHFYKFINYSRDRWSNLLAVSKKSQTVVDLINQRLSTEKRLAIEVDILKRFYPALDGDTTFIRKIFKESFPDFPEDKFEFELRKLIINE
;
A
#
# COMPACT_ATOMS: atom_id res chain seq x y z
N MET A 1 38.28 7.22 76.40
CA MET A 1 38.83 6.86 75.07
C MET A 1 37.79 6.22 74.11
N PHE A 2 36.63 5.75 74.60
CA PHE A 2 35.60 5.10 73.76
C PHE A 2 34.64 6.07 73.02
N ILE A 3 34.33 7.24 73.57
CA ILE A 3 33.38 8.21 72.96
C ILE A 3 33.96 8.85 71.67
N ARG A 4 35.29 9.03 71.60
CA ARG A 4 35.96 9.50 70.36
C ARG A 4 35.95 8.48 69.21
N LYS A 5 35.73 7.18 69.49
CA LYS A 5 35.58 6.14 68.45
C LYS A 5 34.17 6.11 67.85
N LEU A 6 33.14 6.50 68.61
CA LEU A 6 31.75 6.60 68.15
C LEU A 6 31.53 7.72 67.13
N PHE A 7 32.18 8.88 67.30
CA PHE A 7 32.14 9.97 66.31
C PHE A 7 32.77 9.59 64.95
N LYS A 8 33.79 8.72 64.95
CA LYS A 8 34.42 8.19 63.71
C LYS A 8 33.53 7.17 62.98
N ILE A 9 32.57 6.55 63.65
CA ILE A 9 31.60 5.63 63.03
C ILE A 9 30.53 6.43 62.29
N GLY A 10 30.10 7.57 62.83
CA GLY A 10 29.15 8.48 62.18
C GLY A 10 29.64 9.00 60.83
N ASP A 11 30.93 9.36 60.71
CA ASP A 11 31.50 9.78 59.42
C ASP A 11 31.60 8.64 58.41
N LYS A 12 31.88 7.41 58.85
CA LYS A 12 31.83 6.22 57.97
C LYS A 12 30.42 5.91 57.50
N LEU A 13 29.43 6.02 58.38
CA LEU A 13 28.02 5.78 58.04
C LEU A 13 27.48 6.84 57.08
N LYS A 14 27.88 8.11 57.26
CA LYS A 14 27.58 9.20 56.33
C LYS A 14 28.19 8.94 54.95
N TRP A 15 29.46 8.53 54.90
CA TRP A 15 30.12 8.16 53.64
C TRP A 15 29.43 6.99 52.95
N LEU A 16 29.11 5.93 53.69
CA LEU A 16 28.40 4.77 53.16
C LEU A 16 27.00 5.15 52.64
N SER A 17 26.29 6.03 53.35
CA SER A 17 24.97 6.53 52.91
C SER A 17 25.06 7.42 51.68
N LEU A 18 26.14 8.21 51.54
CA LEU A 18 26.40 9.04 50.37
C LEU A 18 26.72 8.14 49.15
N GLU A 19 27.57 7.12 49.33
CA GLU A 19 27.87 6.13 48.29
C GLU A 19 26.60 5.41 47.84
N LEU A 20 25.77 4.94 48.79
CA LEU A 20 24.50 4.29 48.47
C LEU A 20 23.55 5.23 47.72
N LEU A 21 23.47 6.50 48.10
CA LEU A 21 22.65 7.51 47.43
C LEU A 21 23.15 7.80 46.01
N VAL A 22 24.47 7.90 45.82
CA VAL A 22 25.07 8.06 44.49
C VAL A 22 24.80 6.84 43.61
N VAL A 23 24.94 5.62 44.15
CA VAL A 23 24.58 4.39 43.44
C VAL A 23 23.10 4.39 43.07
N PHE A 24 22.22 4.76 44.00
CA PHE A 24 20.77 4.80 43.75
C PHE A 24 20.40 5.81 42.67
N ILE A 25 20.97 7.02 42.71
CA ILE A 25 20.80 8.06 41.68
C ILE A 25 21.35 7.56 40.34
N GLY A 26 22.54 6.95 40.32
CA GLY A 26 23.15 6.41 39.11
C GLY A 26 22.30 5.33 38.46
N VAL A 27 21.80 4.38 39.24
CA VAL A 27 20.90 3.31 38.77
C VAL A 27 19.58 3.90 38.27
N TYR A 28 18.97 4.84 39.02
CA TYR A 28 17.72 5.49 38.62
C TYR A 28 17.87 6.29 37.32
N LEU A 29 18.95 7.07 37.19
CA LEU A 29 19.25 7.79 35.95
C LEU A 29 19.49 6.83 34.78
N ALA A 30 20.20 5.72 35.01
CA ALA A 30 20.40 4.70 33.97
C ALA A 30 19.07 4.10 33.51
N PHE A 31 18.15 3.79 34.43
CA PHE A 31 16.79 3.34 34.07
C PHE A 31 16.01 4.40 33.28
N LEU A 32 16.06 5.66 33.69
CA LEU A 32 15.40 6.76 32.97
C LEU A 32 15.96 6.95 31.55
N PHE A 33 17.28 6.93 31.40
CA PHE A 33 17.92 7.04 30.09
C PHE A 33 17.60 5.84 29.19
N ASN A 34 17.57 4.62 29.76
CA ASN A 34 17.20 3.43 29.01
C ASN A 34 15.74 3.49 28.54
N ALA A 35 14.80 3.81 29.43
CA ALA A 35 13.39 3.96 29.09
C ALA A 35 13.15 5.06 28.05
N TYR A 36 13.84 6.20 28.18
CA TYR A 36 13.76 7.29 27.19
C TYR A 36 14.31 6.86 25.82
N SER A 37 15.43 6.14 25.78
CA SER A 37 16.02 5.62 24.55
C SER A 37 15.09 4.61 23.86
N GLU A 38 14.48 3.71 24.63
CA GLU A 38 13.53 2.71 24.16
C GLU A 38 12.26 3.36 23.61
N ASN A 39 11.66 4.30 24.33
CA ASN A 39 10.50 5.06 23.86
C ASN A 39 10.79 5.83 22.57
N LYS A 40 11.97 6.45 22.46
CA LYS A 40 12.39 7.14 21.23
C LYS A 40 12.53 6.17 20.06
N LYS A 41 13.06 4.97 20.30
CA LYS A 41 13.17 3.91 19.28
C LYS A 41 11.79 3.46 18.81
N ILE A 42 10.88 3.16 19.75
CA ILE A 42 9.50 2.74 19.44
C ILE A 42 8.78 3.83 18.65
N SER A 43 8.87 5.10 19.07
CA SER A 43 8.24 6.22 18.35
C SER A 43 8.78 6.39 16.93
N SER A 44 10.10 6.22 16.74
CA SER A 44 10.73 6.29 15.41
C SER A 44 10.29 5.14 14.51
N GLU A 45 10.20 3.93 15.07
CA GLU A 45 9.72 2.74 14.36
C GLU A 45 8.24 2.88 14.00
N ASN A 46 7.40 3.33 14.93
CA ASN A 46 5.99 3.62 14.70
C ASN A 46 5.81 4.61 13.53
N GLU A 47 6.53 5.74 13.59
CA GLU A 47 6.47 6.74 12.54
C GLU A 47 6.91 6.18 11.17
N LYS A 48 7.98 5.37 11.15
CA LYS A 48 8.46 4.72 9.92
C LYS A 48 7.42 3.78 9.35
N VAL A 49 6.79 2.94 10.18
CA VAL A 49 5.76 1.99 9.74
C VAL A 49 4.55 2.74 9.19
N LEU A 50 4.00 3.69 9.93
CA LEU A 50 2.84 4.46 9.50
C LEU A 50 3.11 5.29 8.22
N THR A 51 4.31 5.86 8.10
CA THR A 51 4.73 6.60 6.91
C THR A 51 4.79 5.70 5.68
N SER A 52 5.46 4.55 5.79
CA SER A 52 5.55 3.58 4.69
C SER A 52 4.18 3.03 4.32
N LEU A 53 3.35 2.73 5.33
CA LEU A 53 2.03 2.18 5.12
C LEU A 53 1.09 3.18 4.43
N LYS A 54 1.15 4.47 4.80
CA LYS A 54 0.41 5.52 4.10
C LYS A 54 0.83 5.58 2.64
N LYS A 55 2.13 5.58 2.34
CA LYS A 55 2.61 5.65 0.94
C LYS A 55 2.09 4.50 0.08
N GLU A 56 2.24 3.27 0.55
CA GLU A 56 1.78 2.07 -0.17
C GLU A 56 0.26 2.05 -0.33
N THR A 57 -0.48 2.40 0.72
CA THR A 57 -1.95 2.42 0.69
C THR A 57 -2.50 3.52 -0.22
N GLU A 58 -1.87 4.70 -0.23
CA GLU A 58 -2.22 5.81 -1.12
C GLU A 58 -2.01 5.45 -2.60
N GLU A 59 -0.96 4.69 -2.91
CA GLU A 59 -0.72 4.22 -4.28
C GLU A 59 -1.90 3.42 -4.82
N PHE A 60 -2.42 2.46 -4.04
CA PHE A 60 -3.61 1.71 -4.40
C PHE A 60 -4.87 2.58 -4.47
N ARG A 61 -5.06 3.46 -3.47
CA ARG A 61 -6.22 4.36 -3.39
C ARG A 61 -6.36 5.22 -4.64
N LEU A 62 -5.25 5.78 -5.11
CA LEU A 62 -5.18 6.73 -6.21
C LEU A 62 -5.16 6.06 -7.59
N SER A 63 -4.37 5.01 -7.76
CA SER A 63 -4.12 4.41 -9.08
C SER A 63 -5.21 3.44 -9.51
N PHE A 64 -5.78 2.66 -8.58
CA PHE A 64 -6.71 1.58 -8.94
C PHE A 64 -8.05 2.06 -9.50
N PRO A 65 -8.63 3.21 -9.09
CA PRO A 65 -9.80 3.76 -9.77
C PRO A 65 -9.56 4.05 -11.26
N LEU A 66 -8.38 4.57 -11.61
CA LEU A 66 -8.00 4.84 -13.01
C LEU A 66 -7.90 3.53 -13.80
N GLN A 67 -7.23 2.53 -13.21
CA GLN A 67 -7.12 1.19 -13.81
C GLN A 67 -8.49 0.52 -13.98
N ALA A 68 -9.38 0.67 -12.99
CA ALA A 68 -10.74 0.14 -13.03
C ALA A 68 -11.57 0.76 -14.16
N GLN A 69 -11.46 2.08 -14.40
CA GLN A 69 -12.13 2.74 -15.52
C GLN A 69 -11.66 2.18 -16.87
N GLY A 70 -10.34 2.03 -17.06
CA GLY A 70 -9.79 1.41 -18.26
C GLY A 70 -10.25 -0.04 -18.43
N MET A 71 -10.29 -0.80 -17.34
CA MET A 71 -10.77 -2.18 -17.36
C MET A 71 -12.25 -2.28 -17.75
N LEU A 72 -13.11 -1.42 -17.21
CA LEU A 72 -14.54 -1.44 -17.53
C LEU A 72 -14.80 -1.22 -19.03
N ALA A 73 -14.04 -0.31 -19.66
CA ALA A 73 -14.11 -0.09 -21.10
C ALA A 73 -13.75 -1.36 -21.89
N ASN A 74 -12.69 -2.05 -21.49
CA ASN A 74 -12.27 -3.32 -22.10
C ASN A 74 -13.30 -4.43 -21.90
N VAL A 75 -13.82 -4.61 -20.68
CA VAL A 75 -14.86 -5.61 -20.38
C VAL A 75 -16.09 -5.42 -21.25
N ARG A 76 -16.54 -4.16 -21.46
CA ARG A 76 -17.67 -3.87 -22.35
C ARG A 76 -17.39 -4.23 -23.80
N LYS A 77 -16.20 -3.87 -24.30
CA LYS A 77 -15.75 -4.21 -25.66
C LYS A 77 -15.71 -5.73 -25.86
N TRP A 78 -15.13 -6.46 -24.90
CA TRP A 78 -15.02 -7.91 -24.96
C TRP A 78 -16.37 -8.61 -24.87
N GLN A 79 -17.27 -8.13 -24.01
CA GLN A 79 -18.62 -8.68 -23.92
C GLN A 79 -19.37 -8.51 -25.24
N ALA A 80 -19.32 -7.33 -25.87
CA ALA A 80 -19.98 -7.10 -27.16
C ALA A 80 -19.42 -8.02 -28.27
N ALA A 81 -18.12 -8.28 -28.27
CA ALA A 81 -17.49 -9.24 -29.19
C ALA A 81 -18.00 -10.67 -28.93
N TYR A 82 -18.04 -11.09 -27.67
CA TYR A 82 -18.54 -12.40 -27.26
C TYR A 82 -20.01 -12.60 -27.66
N ASP A 83 -20.87 -11.60 -27.43
CA ASP A 83 -22.29 -11.64 -27.79
C ASP A 83 -22.50 -11.77 -29.30
N SER A 84 -21.53 -11.31 -30.10
CA SER A 84 -21.50 -11.47 -31.56
C SER A 84 -20.88 -12.80 -32.02
N GLY A 85 -20.53 -13.70 -31.08
CA GLY A 85 -19.88 -14.99 -31.36
C GLY A 85 -18.42 -14.88 -31.81
N ASN A 86 -17.78 -13.73 -31.52
CA ASN A 86 -16.40 -13.45 -31.90
C ASN A 86 -15.49 -13.44 -30.68
N VAL A 87 -14.23 -13.79 -30.91
CA VAL A 87 -13.15 -13.50 -29.97
C VAL A 87 -12.30 -12.41 -30.58
N VAL A 88 -12.14 -11.32 -29.84
CA VAL A 88 -11.21 -10.24 -30.18
C VAL A 88 -9.93 -10.44 -29.40
N GLU A 89 -8.86 -9.82 -29.86
CA GLU A 89 -7.63 -9.70 -29.10
C GLU A 89 -7.91 -9.01 -27.74
N TYR A 90 -7.43 -9.63 -26.65
CA TYR A 90 -7.60 -9.15 -25.29
C TYR A 90 -6.22 -9.08 -24.62
N TYR A 91 -5.66 -7.87 -24.52
CA TYR A 91 -4.20 -7.63 -24.44
C TYR A 91 -3.50 -8.21 -25.68
N ASP A 92 -2.17 -8.27 -25.75
CA ASP A 92 -1.46 -8.94 -26.87
C ASP A 92 -1.80 -10.46 -26.87
N TRP A 93 -0.86 -11.32 -27.26
CA TRP A 93 -1.04 -12.78 -27.25
C TRP A 93 -1.21 -13.41 -25.86
N ARG A 94 -0.97 -12.67 -24.76
CA ARG A 94 -1.11 -13.11 -23.36
C ARG A 94 -1.47 -11.96 -22.42
N PHE A 95 -2.26 -12.25 -21.39
CA PHE A 95 -2.38 -11.38 -20.23
C PHE A 95 -1.23 -11.71 -19.26
N LEU A 96 -0.49 -10.68 -18.84
CA LEU A 96 0.55 -10.80 -17.84
C LEU A 96 0.01 -10.27 -16.51
N GLU A 97 0.05 -11.12 -15.49
CA GLU A 97 -0.33 -10.78 -14.13
C GLU A 97 0.53 -9.61 -13.60
N PRO A 98 -0.09 -8.47 -13.22
CA PRO A 98 0.59 -7.40 -12.51
C PRO A 98 1.24 -7.89 -11.21
N GLN A 99 2.30 -7.21 -10.78
CA GLN A 99 2.93 -7.48 -9.48
C GLN A 99 2.68 -6.29 -8.57
N TYR A 100 1.96 -6.51 -7.48
CA TYR A 100 1.72 -5.50 -6.47
C TYR A 100 2.80 -5.56 -5.39
N ASN A 101 3.18 -4.41 -4.87
CA ASN A 101 4.04 -4.34 -3.68
C ASN A 101 3.15 -4.07 -2.47
N ASP A 102 2.82 -5.12 -1.73
CA ASP A 102 2.03 -5.08 -0.48
C ASP A 102 2.86 -5.50 0.74
N GLN A 103 4.19 -5.45 0.62
CA GLN A 103 5.12 -5.90 1.67
C GLN A 103 4.99 -5.08 2.95
N VAL A 104 4.69 -3.78 2.85
CA VAL A 104 4.50 -2.94 4.05
C VAL A 104 3.21 -3.29 4.76
N ILE A 105 2.13 -3.56 4.02
CA ILE A 105 0.87 -4.08 4.57
C ILE A 105 1.09 -5.43 5.25
N GLU A 106 1.77 -6.38 4.61
CA GLU A 106 2.05 -7.69 5.20
C GLU A 106 2.90 -7.59 6.47
N TYR A 107 3.92 -6.74 6.45
CA TYR A 107 4.75 -6.45 7.62
C TYR A 107 3.93 -5.82 8.76
N ALA A 108 3.08 -4.84 8.46
CA ALA A 108 2.22 -4.19 9.46
C ALA A 108 1.22 -5.19 10.09
N ILE A 109 0.67 -6.13 9.30
CA ILE A 109 -0.20 -7.20 9.82
C ILE A 109 0.59 -8.12 10.77
N ALA A 110 1.86 -8.41 10.48
CA ALA A 110 2.71 -9.22 11.34
C ALA A 110 3.05 -8.55 12.69
N LEU A 111 2.97 -7.21 12.76
CA LEU A 111 3.13 -6.44 14.00
C LEU A 111 1.87 -6.44 14.91
N LYS A 112 0.94 -7.37 14.71
CA LYS A 112 -0.28 -7.51 15.52
C LYS A 112 0.03 -7.49 17.02
N GLY A 113 -0.66 -6.61 17.76
CA GLY A 113 -0.53 -6.51 19.21
C GLY A 113 0.69 -5.71 19.67
N SER A 114 1.40 -5.06 18.75
CA SER A 114 2.35 -3.99 19.07
C SER A 114 1.62 -2.69 19.38
N GLU A 115 2.33 -1.74 20.00
CA GLU A 115 1.84 -0.36 20.19
C GLU A 115 1.65 0.42 18.87
N ILE A 116 2.16 -0.13 17.75
CA ILE A 116 2.16 0.52 16.44
C ILE A 116 0.86 0.22 15.67
N VAL A 117 0.39 -1.03 15.75
CA VAL A 117 -0.80 -1.49 15.02
C VAL A 117 -1.84 -1.96 16.04
N ASP A 118 -2.73 -1.03 16.37
CA ASP A 118 -3.90 -1.34 17.19
C ASP A 118 -4.91 -2.22 16.45
N PHE A 119 -5.93 -2.65 17.19
CA PHE A 119 -6.93 -3.59 16.70
C PHE A 119 -7.69 -3.08 15.47
N GLU A 120 -8.06 -1.79 15.44
CA GLU A 120 -8.83 -1.20 14.35
C GLU A 120 -8.00 -1.13 13.06
N LEU A 121 -6.76 -0.63 13.16
CA LEU A 121 -5.84 -0.60 12.03
C LEU A 121 -5.51 -2.02 11.54
N TYR A 122 -5.30 -2.96 12.46
CA TYR A 122 -5.07 -4.37 12.13
C TYR A 122 -6.24 -4.98 11.34
N GLU A 123 -7.48 -4.78 11.78
CA GLU A 123 -8.66 -5.28 11.07
C GLU A 123 -8.80 -4.66 9.68
N ALA A 124 -8.58 -3.34 9.56
CA ALA A 124 -8.61 -2.65 8.28
C ALA A 124 -7.54 -3.18 7.31
N LEU A 125 -6.33 -3.43 7.81
CA LEU A 125 -5.23 -4.01 7.02
C LEU A 125 -5.53 -5.44 6.57
N LEU A 126 -6.11 -6.28 7.44
CA LEU A 126 -6.53 -7.63 7.05
C LEU A 126 -7.57 -7.60 5.93
N GLN A 127 -8.55 -6.70 6.04
CA GLN A 127 -9.57 -6.54 5.00
C GLN A 127 -8.94 -6.07 3.69
N LEU A 128 -8.06 -5.06 3.74
CA LEU A 128 -7.34 -4.58 2.56
C LEU A 128 -6.52 -5.70 1.90
N ASN A 129 -5.70 -6.41 2.69
CA ASN A 129 -4.89 -7.52 2.19
C ASN A 129 -5.75 -8.62 1.55
N ARG A 130 -6.90 -8.95 2.14
CA ARG A 130 -7.83 -9.92 1.55
C ARG A 130 -8.30 -9.47 0.16
N GLU A 131 -8.67 -8.21 -0.02
CA GLU A 131 -9.10 -7.69 -1.33
C GLU A 131 -7.93 -7.69 -2.33
N ILE A 132 -6.70 -7.40 -1.90
CA ILE A 132 -5.49 -7.49 -2.74
C ILE A 132 -5.28 -8.93 -3.20
N LYS A 133 -5.32 -9.92 -2.30
CA LYS A 133 -5.16 -11.33 -2.67
C LYS A 133 -6.28 -11.83 -3.59
N GLN A 134 -7.51 -11.30 -3.46
CA GLN A 134 -8.60 -11.60 -4.39
C GLN A 134 -8.36 -10.98 -5.78
N LEU A 135 -7.82 -9.77 -5.84
CA LEU A 135 -7.41 -9.12 -7.09
C LEU A 135 -6.32 -9.94 -7.81
N GLU A 136 -5.24 -10.28 -7.10
CA GLU A 136 -4.15 -11.13 -7.61
C GLU A 136 -4.68 -12.48 -8.12
N HIS A 137 -5.59 -13.11 -7.36
CA HIS A 137 -6.18 -14.37 -7.78
C HIS A 137 -6.98 -14.24 -9.08
N ALA A 138 -7.78 -13.18 -9.24
CA ALA A 138 -8.51 -12.93 -10.48
C ALA A 138 -7.55 -12.74 -11.66
N GLU A 139 -6.47 -11.98 -11.47
CA GLU A 139 -5.44 -11.74 -12.48
C GLU A 139 -4.67 -13.00 -12.86
N LYS A 140 -4.37 -13.87 -11.89
CA LYS A 140 -3.80 -15.19 -12.15
C LYS A 140 -4.73 -16.04 -13.01
N LEU A 141 -6.03 -16.08 -12.70
CA LEU A 141 -7.01 -16.82 -13.49
C LEU A 141 -7.18 -16.25 -14.90
N MET A 142 -7.07 -14.92 -15.07
CA MET A 142 -7.01 -14.27 -16.37
C MET A 142 -5.77 -14.74 -17.17
N THR A 143 -4.59 -14.75 -16.54
CA THR A 143 -3.34 -15.23 -17.14
C THR A 143 -3.46 -16.68 -17.57
N GLU A 144 -3.89 -17.57 -16.68
CA GLU A 144 -4.07 -19.00 -16.96
C GLU A 144 -5.08 -19.25 -18.09
N THR A 145 -6.16 -18.46 -18.13
CA THR A 145 -7.16 -18.58 -19.19
C THR A 145 -6.64 -18.06 -20.53
N SER A 146 -5.88 -16.97 -20.53
CA SER A 146 -5.25 -16.42 -21.73
C SER A 146 -4.25 -17.40 -22.35
N ASN A 147 -3.49 -18.11 -21.52
CA ASN A 147 -2.51 -19.12 -21.96
C ASN A 147 -3.14 -20.37 -22.60
N ARG A 148 -4.44 -20.60 -22.42
CA ARG A 148 -5.17 -21.72 -23.02
C ARG A 148 -5.77 -21.39 -24.37
N PHE A 149 -5.55 -20.18 -24.89
CA PHE A 149 -6.06 -19.79 -26.18
C PHE A 149 -5.37 -20.56 -27.31
N ASN A 150 -6.15 -21.13 -28.23
CA ASN A 150 -5.62 -21.87 -29.36
C ASN A 150 -5.33 -20.93 -30.54
N ASN A 151 -4.11 -20.98 -31.05
CA ASN A 151 -3.80 -20.39 -32.35
C ASN A 151 -4.42 -21.26 -33.46
N ILE A 152 -5.39 -20.71 -34.19
CA ILE A 152 -6.03 -21.39 -35.31
C ILE A 152 -5.20 -21.14 -36.57
N PRO A 153 -4.63 -22.17 -37.22
CA PRO A 153 -3.87 -22.01 -38.44
C PRO A 153 -4.71 -21.34 -39.54
N SER A 154 -4.09 -20.44 -40.31
CA SER A 154 -4.80 -19.66 -41.35
C SER A 154 -5.24 -20.51 -42.54
N ASP A 155 -4.58 -21.64 -42.76
CA ASP A 155 -4.87 -22.65 -43.78
C ASP A 155 -5.97 -23.65 -43.36
N LEU A 156 -6.38 -23.64 -42.09
CA LEU A 156 -7.41 -24.55 -41.60
C LEU A 156 -8.80 -24.13 -42.11
N SER A 157 -9.45 -25.03 -42.86
CA SER A 157 -10.79 -24.80 -43.40
C SER A 157 -11.81 -24.52 -42.31
N ARG A 158 -12.59 -23.44 -42.47
CA ARG A 158 -13.66 -23.03 -41.54
C ARG A 158 -14.76 -24.07 -41.35
N ASN A 159 -14.92 -24.97 -42.33
CA ASN A 159 -15.94 -26.02 -42.29
C ASN A 159 -15.46 -27.30 -41.60
N SER A 160 -14.14 -27.42 -41.33
CA SER A 160 -13.57 -28.58 -40.64
C SER A 160 -14.05 -28.66 -39.19
N ASP A 161 -14.21 -29.88 -38.69
CA ASP A 161 -14.58 -30.11 -37.30
C ASP A 161 -13.51 -29.60 -36.34
N LEU A 162 -12.24 -29.67 -36.74
CA LEU A 162 -11.12 -29.13 -35.97
C LEU A 162 -11.21 -27.61 -35.81
N TYR A 163 -11.53 -26.87 -36.88
CA TYR A 163 -11.73 -25.42 -36.81
C TYR A 163 -12.88 -25.07 -35.86
N LYS A 164 -14.02 -25.77 -36.01
CA LYS A 164 -15.20 -25.56 -35.16
C LYS A 164 -14.87 -25.85 -33.69
N ALA A 165 -14.12 -26.91 -33.41
CA ALA A 165 -13.69 -27.28 -32.07
C ALA A 165 -12.79 -26.19 -31.45
N TYR A 166 -11.74 -25.74 -32.15
CA TYR A 166 -10.88 -24.67 -31.65
C TYR A 166 -11.63 -23.35 -31.46
N LYS A 167 -12.51 -22.99 -32.40
CA LYS A 167 -13.34 -21.79 -32.26
C LYS A 167 -14.23 -21.88 -31.01
N ALA A 168 -14.88 -23.02 -30.76
CA ALA A 168 -15.71 -23.23 -29.59
C ALA A 168 -14.92 -23.16 -28.27
N GLN A 169 -13.73 -23.79 -28.23
CA GLN A 169 -12.84 -23.72 -27.07
C GLN A 169 -12.36 -22.29 -26.79
N ASN A 170 -11.93 -21.57 -27.84
CA ASN A 170 -11.51 -20.19 -27.72
C ASN A 170 -12.64 -19.28 -27.22
N LEU A 171 -13.86 -19.48 -27.70
CA LEU A 171 -15.03 -18.72 -27.24
C LEU A 171 -15.34 -19.01 -25.76
N PHE A 172 -15.19 -20.26 -25.31
CA PHE A 172 -15.35 -20.64 -23.92
C PHE A 172 -14.27 -20.04 -23.00
N HIS A 173 -13.00 -20.06 -23.44
CA HIS A 173 -11.92 -19.41 -22.71
C HIS A 173 -12.12 -17.89 -22.66
N PHE A 174 -12.55 -17.27 -23.75
CA PHE A 174 -12.85 -15.85 -23.80
C PHE A 174 -13.98 -15.47 -22.83
N TYR A 175 -15.05 -16.26 -22.76
CA TYR A 175 -16.12 -16.07 -21.76
C TYR A 175 -15.58 -16.05 -20.32
N LYS A 176 -14.75 -17.04 -19.95
CA LYS A 176 -14.13 -17.10 -18.63
C LYS A 176 -13.23 -15.89 -18.37
N PHE A 177 -12.42 -15.52 -19.36
CA PHE A 177 -11.54 -14.36 -19.27
C PHE A 177 -12.33 -13.07 -19.00
N ILE A 178 -13.47 -12.87 -19.68
CA ILE A 178 -14.34 -11.71 -19.44
C ILE A 178 -14.89 -11.72 -18.00
N ASN A 179 -15.28 -12.88 -17.47
CA ASN A 179 -15.77 -12.97 -16.09
C ASN A 179 -14.67 -12.62 -15.08
N TYR A 180 -13.47 -13.18 -15.21
CA TYR A 180 -12.36 -12.81 -14.31
C TYR A 180 -11.92 -11.35 -14.49
N SER A 181 -12.10 -10.78 -15.69
CA SER A 181 -11.89 -9.35 -15.92
C SER A 181 -12.90 -8.47 -15.18
N ARG A 182 -14.15 -8.92 -15.01
CA ARG A 182 -15.15 -8.27 -14.17
C ARG A 182 -14.79 -8.36 -12.69
N ASP A 183 -14.32 -9.52 -12.26
CA ASP A 183 -13.85 -9.71 -10.88
C ASP A 183 -12.68 -8.77 -10.60
N ARG A 184 -11.69 -8.71 -11.50
CA ARG A 184 -10.58 -7.75 -11.46
C ARG A 184 -11.08 -6.30 -11.36
N TRP A 185 -12.01 -5.90 -12.22
CA TRP A 185 -12.60 -4.55 -12.17
C TRP A 185 -13.23 -4.24 -10.80
N SER A 186 -14.03 -5.17 -10.27
CA SER A 186 -14.67 -5.01 -8.96
C SER A 186 -13.63 -4.95 -7.84
N ASN A 187 -12.62 -5.82 -7.87
CA ASN A 187 -11.60 -5.90 -6.84
C ASN A 187 -10.69 -4.67 -6.83
N LEU A 188 -10.37 -4.07 -7.98
CA LEU A 188 -9.65 -2.79 -8.06
C LEU A 188 -10.38 -1.68 -7.29
N LEU A 189 -11.71 -1.59 -7.45
CA LEU A 189 -12.53 -0.62 -6.73
C LEU A 189 -12.63 -0.96 -5.23
N ALA A 190 -12.77 -2.24 -4.90
CA ALA A 190 -12.84 -2.71 -3.51
C ALA A 190 -11.53 -2.40 -2.76
N VAL A 191 -10.37 -2.69 -3.36
CA VAL A 191 -9.06 -2.37 -2.80
C VAL A 191 -8.93 -0.87 -2.61
N SER A 192 -9.21 -0.03 -3.62
CA SER A 192 -9.15 1.44 -3.46
C SER A 192 -10.02 1.94 -2.30
N LYS A 193 -11.23 1.40 -2.15
CA LYS A 193 -12.13 1.75 -1.04
C LYS A 193 -11.58 1.31 0.32
N LYS A 194 -11.00 0.11 0.43
CA LYS A 194 -10.38 -0.37 1.67
C LYS A 194 -9.10 0.40 1.99
N SER A 195 -8.34 0.78 0.97
CA SER A 195 -7.19 1.66 1.09
C SER A 195 -7.58 3.01 1.67
N GLN A 196 -8.68 3.62 1.24
CA GLN A 196 -9.18 4.86 1.85
C GLN A 196 -9.42 4.70 3.36
N THR A 197 -10.07 3.61 3.80
CA THR A 197 -10.28 3.34 5.23
C THR A 197 -8.96 3.26 6.00
N VAL A 198 -7.96 2.57 5.45
CA VAL A 198 -6.62 2.47 6.08
C VAL A 198 -5.92 3.83 6.11
N VAL A 199 -6.00 4.62 5.02
CA VAL A 199 -5.45 5.99 4.97
C VAL A 199 -6.09 6.88 6.04
N ASP A 200 -7.41 6.83 6.21
CA ASP A 200 -8.13 7.64 7.19
C ASP A 200 -7.66 7.32 8.62
N LEU A 201 -7.48 6.04 8.93
CA LEU A 201 -6.94 5.59 10.21
C LEU A 201 -5.50 6.07 10.41
N ILE A 202 -4.64 5.93 9.41
CA ILE A 202 -3.24 6.39 9.53
C ILE A 202 -3.19 7.92 9.68
N ASN A 203 -4.06 8.65 8.98
CA ASN A 203 -4.12 10.11 9.06
C ASN A 203 -4.50 10.62 10.45
N GLN A 204 -5.25 9.85 11.24
CA GLN A 204 -5.55 10.19 12.63
C GLN A 204 -4.33 10.01 13.56
N ARG A 205 -3.35 9.19 13.16
CA ARG A 205 -2.17 8.82 13.94
C ARG A 205 -0.93 9.63 13.56
N LEU A 206 -0.87 10.16 12.34
CA LEU A 206 0.24 11.00 11.85
C LEU A 206 -0.01 12.49 12.11
N SER A 207 1.06 13.22 12.44
CA SER A 207 1.00 14.68 12.51
C SER A 207 0.73 15.30 11.13
N THR A 208 0.08 16.48 11.11
CA THR A 208 -0.20 17.22 9.86
C THR A 208 1.08 17.47 9.05
N GLU A 209 2.19 17.82 9.69
CA GLU A 209 3.47 18.03 9.01
C GLU A 209 3.91 16.78 8.23
N LYS A 210 3.80 15.60 8.85
CA LYS A 210 4.19 14.32 8.23
C LYS A 210 3.25 13.91 7.12
N ARG A 211 1.94 14.10 7.31
CA ARG A 211 0.93 13.85 6.27
C ARG A 211 1.24 14.67 5.02
N LEU A 212 1.45 15.98 5.18
CA LEU A 212 1.80 16.86 4.07
C LEU A 212 3.14 16.49 3.42
N ALA A 213 4.15 16.06 4.19
CA ALA A 213 5.42 15.61 3.63
C ALA A 213 5.26 14.35 2.77
N ILE A 214 4.41 13.41 3.18
CA ILE A 214 4.07 12.21 2.43
C ILE A 214 3.30 12.56 1.15
N GLU A 215 2.34 13.46 1.24
CA GLU A 215 1.53 13.92 0.10
C GLU A 215 2.38 14.63 -0.96
N VAL A 216 3.41 15.38 -0.55
CA VAL A 216 4.43 15.92 -1.46
C VAL A 216 5.25 14.79 -2.12
N ASP A 217 5.67 13.77 -1.36
CA ASP A 217 6.39 12.62 -1.94
C ASP A 217 5.53 11.87 -2.97
N ILE A 218 4.23 11.74 -2.70
CA ILE A 218 3.26 11.16 -3.63
C ILE A 218 3.17 12.02 -4.89
N LEU A 219 3.00 13.34 -4.77
CA LEU A 219 2.97 14.25 -5.93
C LEU A 219 4.19 14.09 -6.84
N LYS A 220 5.38 13.97 -6.23
CA LYS A 220 6.65 13.78 -6.95
C LYS A 220 6.72 12.47 -7.72
N ARG A 221 6.03 11.42 -7.26
CA ARG A 221 5.93 10.14 -7.96
C ARG A 221 4.90 10.16 -9.07
N PHE A 222 3.76 10.82 -8.84
CA PHE A 222 2.67 10.92 -9.83
C PHE A 222 3.01 11.82 -11.01
N TYR A 223 3.81 12.88 -10.80
CA TYR A 223 4.18 13.82 -11.87
C TYR A 223 4.83 13.16 -13.10
N PRO A 224 5.94 12.40 -12.98
CA PRO A 224 6.55 11.72 -14.13
C PRO A 224 5.69 10.57 -14.66
N ALA A 225 4.86 9.94 -13.82
CA ALA A 225 3.98 8.86 -14.25
C ALA A 225 2.82 9.33 -15.16
N LEU A 226 2.57 10.64 -15.22
CA LEU A 226 1.52 11.27 -16.02
C LEU A 226 2.09 12.17 -17.12
N ASP A 227 3.33 11.90 -17.55
CA ASP A 227 4.04 12.64 -18.61
C ASP A 227 4.02 14.18 -18.39
N GLY A 228 4.00 14.63 -17.14
CA GLY A 228 3.96 16.04 -16.80
C GLY A 228 2.64 16.76 -17.13
N ASP A 229 1.52 16.06 -17.36
CA ASP A 229 0.21 16.72 -17.57
C ASP A 229 -0.29 17.39 -16.28
N THR A 230 0.14 18.64 -16.13
CA THR A 230 -0.16 19.50 -14.97
C THR A 230 -1.65 19.71 -14.74
N THR A 231 -2.49 19.67 -15.80
CA THR A 231 -3.93 19.87 -15.66
C THR A 231 -4.59 18.64 -15.06
N PHE A 232 -4.20 17.46 -15.55
CA PHE A 232 -4.69 16.18 -15.05
C PHE A 232 -4.19 15.90 -13.63
N ILE A 233 -2.90 16.15 -13.36
CA ILE A 233 -2.30 16.03 -12.02
C ILE A 233 -3.03 16.92 -11.02
N ARG A 234 -3.26 18.19 -11.38
CA ARG A 234 -3.98 19.14 -10.52
C ARG A 234 -5.37 18.65 -10.17
N LYS A 235 -6.09 18.12 -11.16
CA LYS A 235 -7.45 17.59 -10.93
C LYS A 235 -7.43 16.40 -9.97
N ILE A 236 -6.65 15.36 -10.27
CA ILE A 236 -6.61 14.13 -9.46
C ILE A 236 -6.09 14.41 -8.06
N PHE A 237 -5.01 15.19 -7.94
CA PHE A 237 -4.38 15.46 -6.66
C PHE A 237 -5.31 16.23 -5.74
N LYS A 238 -6.01 17.27 -6.24
CA LYS A 238 -6.97 18.04 -5.43
C LYS A 238 -8.21 17.23 -5.05
N GLU A 239 -8.72 16.42 -5.96
CA GLU A 239 -9.83 15.51 -5.65
C GLU A 239 -9.44 14.50 -4.56
N SER A 240 -8.17 14.10 -4.54
CA SER A 240 -7.68 13.06 -3.64
C SER A 240 -7.13 13.58 -2.30
N PHE A 241 -6.72 14.84 -2.25
CA PHE A 241 -6.14 15.53 -1.09
C PHE A 241 -6.75 16.93 -0.93
N PRO A 242 -8.05 17.04 -0.60
CA PRO A 242 -8.77 18.32 -0.55
C PRO A 242 -8.23 19.28 0.52
N ASP A 243 -7.62 18.75 1.59
CA ASP A 243 -7.04 19.53 2.68
C ASP A 243 -5.59 19.97 2.42
N PHE A 244 -5.00 19.59 1.28
CA PHE A 244 -3.62 19.97 0.97
C PHE A 244 -3.55 21.46 0.61
N PRO A 245 -2.66 22.25 1.24
CA PRO A 245 -2.58 23.69 0.98
C PRO A 245 -2.25 24.01 -0.48
N GLU A 246 -3.10 24.83 -1.11
CA GLU A 246 -2.99 25.20 -2.53
C GLU A 246 -1.66 25.88 -2.86
N ASP A 247 -1.21 26.79 -2.00
CA ASP A 247 0.06 27.50 -2.12
C ASP A 247 1.25 26.55 -2.13
N LYS A 248 1.22 25.54 -1.25
CA LYS A 248 2.23 24.49 -1.19
C LYS A 248 2.18 23.57 -2.42
N PHE A 249 0.98 23.27 -2.93
CA PHE A 249 0.80 22.46 -4.12
C PHE A 249 1.42 23.15 -5.34
N GLU A 250 1.09 24.42 -5.57
CA GLU A 250 1.65 25.22 -6.65
C GLU A 250 3.16 25.32 -6.57
N PHE A 251 3.69 25.52 -5.37
CA PHE A 251 5.12 25.64 -5.15
C PHE A 251 5.88 24.35 -5.49
N GLU A 252 5.41 23.20 -5.02
CA GLU A 252 6.05 21.91 -5.31
C GLU A 252 5.87 21.49 -6.78
N LEU A 253 4.70 21.76 -7.38
CA LEU A 253 4.48 21.51 -8.80
C LEU A 253 5.41 22.34 -9.70
N ARG A 254 5.62 23.62 -9.39
CA ARG A 254 6.58 24.47 -10.12
C ARG A 254 8.01 23.96 -10.01
N LYS A 255 8.42 23.45 -8.85
CA LYS A 255 9.76 22.85 -8.69
C LYS A 255 9.95 21.64 -9.60
N LEU A 256 8.90 20.85 -9.82
CA LEU A 256 8.98 19.68 -10.69
C LEU A 256 9.12 20.10 -12.16
N ILE A 257 8.35 21.09 -12.60
CA ILE A 257 8.43 21.63 -13.96
C ILE A 257 9.81 22.25 -14.27
N ILE A 258 10.41 22.97 -13.31
CA ILE A 258 11.70 23.66 -13.52
C ILE A 258 12.89 22.70 -13.56
N ASN A 259 12.75 21.49 -13.00
CA ASN A 259 13.82 20.50 -12.90
C ASN A 259 13.77 19.43 -14.02
N GLU A 260 12.88 19.56 -15.01
CA GLU A 260 12.91 18.84 -16.29
C GLU A 260 13.73 19.58 -17.35
#